data_AF-A0A7S0BM19-F1
#
_entry.id   AF-A0A7S0BM19-F1
#
_cell.length_a   1.000
_cell.length_b   1.000
_cell.length_c   1.000
_cell.angle_alpha   90.00
_cell.angle_beta   90.00
_cell.angle_gamma   90.00
#
_symmetry.space_group_name_H-M   'P 1'
#
loop_
_entity.id
_entity.type
_entity.pdbx_description
1 polymer ?
#
loop_
_entity_poly.entity_id
_entity_poly.type
_entity_poly.pdbx_seq_one_letter_code
_entity_poly.pdbx_strand_id
1 'polypeptide(L)'
;ELPPVSGEKLKLVEDLIPRHSRGGVSFNGFPRSFSPGVRIYKNGLGMLANAMVSYDVDGLACTRFRGLTGIDAAAGGDSGACRLRIFSGASKETSRMRLDRYARAAQQPRGLSIRLGGDSYLQIKLSAGGDGGQGEDLCNIARARMECGGGDIYLTSLTPLSEHGVVERNRSAVQLPLQMFRSSMTLETGIVIPAGAEVTYAIPGRCSTISFIVGAGNGADFGDTELVTVVDGDAICTDQKFFHRDGARIFFCNIEGGEELRFEAVRGVTGGAIIIGEAELDCAVGTRKPVCEMSSLPSSFRVGDTIEYAGQGYRFNGVELGGSALSWDITLVHCEPECHDHPEVKVEGKESGSYEIPDHGDYFFIKIDCTVTDMGEVAKTSTSVFPETALITVESVPTGKVATVDGTNGETPLSKTVVVGSMFTVDVDPVAFGIWSHDNTLGPTFDFHLESHTPIVFTANYN
;
A
#
# COMPACT_ATOMS: atom_id res chain seq x y z
N GLU A 1 -0.28 -25.65 -8.26
CA GLU A 1 -1.47 -24.81 -8.05
C GLU A 1 -1.32 -24.14 -6.70
N LEU A 2 -1.23 -22.82 -6.67
CA LEU A 2 -1.23 -22.02 -5.45
C LEU A 2 -2.52 -21.16 -5.44
N PRO A 3 -3.15 -20.95 -4.27
CA PRO A 3 -4.42 -20.22 -4.15
C PRO A 3 -4.21 -18.70 -4.26
N PRO A 4 -5.28 -17.92 -4.50
CA PRO A 4 -5.21 -16.49 -4.76
C PRO A 4 -4.98 -15.70 -3.46
N VAL A 5 -4.03 -14.77 -3.47
CA VAL A 5 -3.89 -13.75 -2.41
C VAL A 5 -4.74 -12.55 -2.80
N SER A 6 -5.77 -12.28 -1.99
CA SER A 6 -6.68 -11.15 -2.11
C SER A 6 -6.04 -9.86 -1.59
N GLY A 7 -5.72 -8.92 -2.49
CA GLY A 7 -5.34 -7.54 -2.17
C GLY A 7 -6.54 -6.60 -2.22
N GLU A 8 -6.67 -5.70 -1.24
CA GLU A 8 -7.84 -4.86 -0.98
C GLU A 8 -8.21 -3.92 -2.14
N LYS A 9 -9.52 -3.83 -2.39
CA LYS A 9 -10.16 -3.08 -3.48
C LYS A 9 -10.15 -1.57 -3.22
N LEU A 10 -9.83 -0.78 -4.24
CA LEU A 10 -10.39 0.58 -4.39
C LEU A 10 -11.90 0.48 -4.12
N LYS A 11 -12.42 1.15 -3.08
CA LYS A 11 -13.87 1.21 -2.87
C LYS A 11 -14.45 2.04 -4.00
N LEU A 12 -14.89 1.36 -5.05
CA LEU A 12 -15.72 1.97 -6.06
C LEU A 12 -16.98 2.45 -5.35
N VAL A 13 -17.62 3.50 -5.88
CA VAL A 13 -18.86 4.03 -5.28
C VAL A 13 -19.98 2.96 -5.20
N GLU A 14 -19.84 1.86 -5.95
CA GLU A 14 -20.66 0.64 -5.89
C GLU A 14 -20.30 -0.36 -4.78
N ASP A 15 -19.08 -0.30 -4.22
CA ASP A 15 -18.67 -1.09 -3.04
C ASP A 15 -19.10 -0.43 -1.72
N LEU A 16 -19.55 0.83 -1.77
CA LEU A 16 -20.17 1.53 -0.66
C LEU A 16 -21.66 1.16 -0.61
N ILE A 17 -22.11 0.61 0.52
CA ILE A 17 -23.53 0.30 0.74
C ILE A 17 -24.30 1.63 0.83
N PRO A 18 -25.22 1.93 -0.09
CA PRO A 18 -25.96 3.19 -0.06
C PRO A 18 -26.88 3.22 1.17
N ARG A 19 -26.85 4.31 1.91
CA ARG A 19 -27.65 4.50 3.14
C ARG A 19 -29.14 4.60 2.83
N HIS A 20 -29.49 5.15 1.67
CA HIS A 20 -30.87 5.23 1.16
C HIS A 20 -30.86 5.45 -0.36
N SER A 21 -31.77 4.79 -1.09
CA SER A 21 -32.02 5.02 -2.53
C SER A 21 -33.52 5.20 -2.79
N ARG A 22 -33.88 6.05 -3.77
CA ARG A 22 -35.24 6.21 -4.31
C ARG A 22 -35.17 6.42 -5.82
N GLY A 23 -36.14 5.84 -6.56
CA GLY A 23 -36.16 5.85 -8.02
C GLY A 23 -35.34 4.70 -8.63
N GLY A 24 -35.35 4.58 -9.97
CA GLY A 24 -34.58 3.55 -10.68
C GLY A 24 -33.08 3.86 -10.67
N VAL A 25 -32.35 3.22 -9.75
CA VAL A 25 -30.88 3.32 -9.64
C VAL A 25 -30.29 1.96 -9.96
N SER A 26 -29.33 1.90 -10.90
CA SER A 26 -28.68 0.66 -11.31
C SER A 26 -27.16 0.73 -11.08
N PHE A 27 -26.68 -0.21 -10.27
CA PHE A 27 -25.27 -0.50 -10.04
C PHE A 27 -24.90 -1.71 -10.91
N ASN A 28 -23.80 -1.62 -11.67
CA ASN A 28 -23.24 -2.61 -12.61
C ASN A 28 -24.19 -3.62 -13.30
N GLY A 29 -24.24 -3.59 -14.64
CA GLY A 29 -24.99 -4.62 -15.40
C GLY A 29 -25.18 -4.38 -16.90
N PHE A 30 -24.87 -3.19 -17.43
CA PHE A 30 -24.91 -2.94 -18.88
C PHE A 30 -23.77 -2.00 -19.31
N PRO A 31 -23.19 -2.17 -20.52
CA PRO A 31 -22.15 -1.31 -21.04
C PRO A 31 -22.65 0.15 -21.14
N ARG A 32 -22.15 1.04 -20.26
CA ARG A 32 -22.58 2.44 -20.24
C ARG A 32 -21.82 3.23 -21.29
N SER A 33 -22.54 3.87 -22.19
CA SER A 33 -21.96 4.64 -23.29
C SER A 33 -22.45 6.08 -23.27
N PHE A 34 -21.67 7.00 -23.85
CA PHE A 34 -22.10 8.38 -24.08
C PHE A 34 -22.07 8.66 -25.59
N SER A 35 -23.05 9.38 -26.09
CA SER A 35 -23.11 9.83 -27.49
C SER A 35 -22.74 11.32 -27.61
N PRO A 36 -22.12 11.74 -28.73
CA PRO A 36 -21.66 10.94 -29.87
C PRO A 36 -20.21 10.43 -29.70
N GLY A 37 -19.98 9.13 -29.95
CA GLY A 37 -18.65 8.49 -29.93
C GLY A 37 -18.47 7.34 -28.92
N VAL A 38 -19.45 6.44 -28.85
CA VAL A 38 -19.64 5.30 -27.91
C VAL A 38 -18.33 4.78 -27.27
N ARG A 39 -17.98 5.34 -26.11
CA ARG A 39 -16.99 4.76 -25.19
C ARG A 39 -17.74 4.01 -24.09
N ILE A 40 -17.43 2.73 -23.91
CA ILE A 40 -18.04 1.87 -22.91
C ILE A 40 -17.21 1.93 -21.62
N TYR A 41 -17.86 2.28 -20.50
CA TYR A 41 -17.22 2.29 -19.19
C TYR A 41 -17.71 1.12 -18.35
N LYS A 42 -16.77 0.33 -17.82
CA LYS A 42 -17.05 -0.88 -17.03
C LYS A 42 -17.72 -0.56 -15.68
N ASN A 43 -17.35 0.55 -15.05
CA ASN A 43 -17.80 0.93 -13.69
C ASN A 43 -18.40 2.34 -13.70
N GLY A 44 -19.42 2.58 -12.86
CA GLY A 44 -20.07 3.88 -12.73
C GLY A 44 -21.48 3.81 -12.17
N LEU A 45 -22.09 4.97 -11.93
CA LEU A 45 -23.43 5.12 -11.38
C LEU A 45 -24.44 5.41 -12.49
N GLY A 46 -25.47 4.59 -12.66
CA GLY A 46 -26.58 4.87 -13.59
C GLY A 46 -27.86 5.22 -12.84
N MET A 47 -28.46 6.36 -13.19
CA MET A 47 -29.65 6.89 -12.51
C MET A 47 -30.69 7.30 -13.55
N LEU A 48 -31.93 6.85 -13.35
CA LEU A 48 -33.10 7.46 -14.00
C LEU A 48 -33.43 8.78 -13.31
N ALA A 49 -33.76 9.81 -14.08
CA ALA A 49 -34.13 11.11 -13.54
C ALA A 49 -35.25 11.01 -12.47
N ASN A 50 -35.18 11.92 -11.49
CA ASN A 50 -35.91 11.89 -10.22
C ASN A 50 -35.42 10.83 -9.21
N ALA A 51 -34.22 10.28 -9.41
CA ALA A 51 -33.55 9.43 -8.47
C ALA A 51 -32.59 10.17 -7.53
N MET A 52 -32.30 9.55 -6.40
CA MET A 52 -31.33 10.04 -5.42
C MET A 52 -30.62 8.86 -4.77
N VAL A 53 -29.32 9.02 -4.55
CA VAL A 53 -28.50 8.11 -3.75
C VAL A 53 -27.73 8.91 -2.70
N SER A 54 -27.50 8.31 -1.55
CA SER A 54 -26.68 8.90 -0.48
C SER A 54 -25.72 7.90 0.11
N TYR A 55 -24.53 8.37 0.42
CA TYR A 55 -23.41 7.60 0.97
C TYR A 55 -23.04 8.15 2.34
N ASP A 56 -22.83 7.23 3.27
CA ASP A 56 -22.12 7.50 4.52
C ASP A 56 -20.62 7.39 4.22
N VAL A 57 -19.88 8.47 4.45
CA VAL A 57 -18.44 8.54 4.19
C VAL A 57 -17.67 8.91 5.46
N ASP A 58 -18.34 8.81 6.61
CA ASP A 58 -17.75 9.04 7.92
C ASP A 58 -16.60 8.07 8.17
N GLY A 59 -15.51 8.59 8.75
CA GLY A 59 -14.31 7.79 9.04
C GLY A 59 -13.51 7.32 7.81
N LEU A 60 -13.95 7.60 6.57
CA LEU A 60 -13.24 7.18 5.35
C LEU A 60 -12.19 8.20 4.87
N ALA A 61 -12.08 9.36 5.52
CA ALA A 61 -11.13 10.44 5.18
C ALA A 61 -11.19 10.91 3.71
N CYS A 62 -12.39 10.91 3.11
CA CYS A 62 -12.57 11.24 1.72
C CYS A 62 -12.44 12.75 1.45
N THR A 63 -11.55 13.11 0.52
CA THR A 63 -11.25 14.49 0.15
C THR A 63 -11.95 14.88 -1.14
N ARG A 64 -12.29 13.93 -2.01
CA ARG A 64 -12.90 14.22 -3.31
C ARG A 64 -13.86 13.15 -3.81
N PHE A 65 -14.86 13.54 -4.60
CA PHE A 65 -15.68 12.67 -5.44
C PHE A 65 -15.44 13.02 -6.92
N ARG A 66 -15.15 12.01 -7.75
CA ARG A 66 -14.86 12.18 -9.19
C ARG A 66 -15.71 11.27 -10.06
N GLY A 67 -15.85 11.65 -11.32
CA GLY A 67 -16.51 10.86 -12.35
C GLY A 67 -16.65 11.61 -13.67
N LEU A 68 -17.33 11.00 -14.63
CA LEU A 68 -17.69 11.60 -15.91
C LEU A 68 -19.21 11.55 -16.03
N THR A 69 -19.87 12.70 -16.13
CA THR A 69 -21.32 12.76 -16.25
C THR A 69 -21.81 13.13 -17.64
N GLY A 70 -22.92 12.52 -18.05
CA GLY A 70 -23.60 12.76 -19.32
C GLY A 70 -24.87 11.92 -19.46
N ILE A 71 -25.56 12.08 -20.58
CA ILE A 71 -26.72 11.24 -20.95
C ILE A 71 -26.22 9.86 -21.40
N ASP A 72 -26.83 8.79 -20.89
CA ASP A 72 -26.55 7.43 -21.35
C ASP A 72 -26.94 7.30 -22.82
N ALA A 73 -26.08 6.74 -23.67
CA ALA A 73 -26.39 6.52 -25.08
C ALA A 73 -27.52 5.48 -25.27
N ALA A 74 -27.82 4.66 -24.27
CA ALA A 74 -29.00 3.79 -24.23
C ALA A 74 -30.33 4.56 -24.09
N ALA A 75 -30.28 5.86 -23.79
CA ALA A 75 -31.45 6.74 -23.75
C ALA A 75 -32.10 6.97 -25.13
N GLY A 76 -31.44 6.57 -26.22
CA GLY A 76 -32.07 6.37 -27.53
C GLY A 76 -32.51 7.63 -28.30
N GLY A 77 -32.40 8.83 -27.74
CA GLY A 77 -32.87 10.07 -28.38
C GLY A 77 -31.99 11.29 -28.15
N ASP A 78 -32.06 12.26 -29.08
CA ASP A 78 -31.38 13.56 -29.02
C ASP A 78 -32.03 14.54 -28.00
N SER A 79 -33.07 14.11 -27.31
CA SER A 79 -33.94 14.92 -26.44
C SER A 79 -33.71 14.73 -24.94
N GLY A 80 -32.90 13.76 -24.50
CA GLY A 80 -32.66 13.49 -23.08
C GLY A 80 -32.02 14.67 -22.35
N ALA A 81 -32.58 15.05 -21.20
CA ALA A 81 -32.10 16.15 -20.39
C ALA A 81 -32.18 15.86 -18.89
N CYS A 82 -31.10 16.12 -18.16
CA CYS A 82 -31.10 15.90 -16.72
C CYS A 82 -30.35 16.99 -15.96
N ARG A 83 -30.74 17.15 -14.70
CA ARG A 83 -30.08 18.05 -13.76
C ARG A 83 -29.50 17.25 -12.61
N LEU A 84 -28.17 17.17 -12.58
CA LEU A 84 -27.37 16.54 -11.54
C LEU A 84 -27.04 17.54 -10.44
N ARG A 85 -27.43 17.23 -9.21
CA ARG A 85 -27.10 17.99 -8.01
C ARG A 85 -26.35 17.12 -7.03
N ILE A 86 -25.22 17.61 -6.52
CA ILE A 86 -24.43 16.91 -5.50
C ILE A 86 -24.42 17.75 -4.25
N PHE A 87 -24.68 17.13 -3.10
CA PHE A 87 -24.65 17.74 -1.77
C PHE A 87 -23.68 16.99 -0.88
N SER A 88 -22.92 17.69 -0.05
CA SER A 88 -22.10 17.04 0.98
C SER A 88 -22.01 17.88 2.25
N GLY A 89 -21.79 17.23 3.38
CA GLY A 89 -21.68 17.85 4.71
C GLY A 89 -21.41 16.83 5.81
N ALA A 90 -21.48 17.25 7.07
CA ALA A 90 -21.36 16.35 8.22
C ALA A 90 -22.57 15.40 8.36
N SER A 91 -23.75 15.81 7.89
CA SER A 91 -24.97 15.01 7.87
C SER A 91 -25.88 15.42 6.71
N LYS A 92 -26.99 14.71 6.52
CA LYS A 92 -28.01 15.09 5.51
C LYS A 92 -28.57 16.48 5.78
N GLU A 93 -28.88 16.79 7.04
CA GLU A 93 -29.50 18.04 7.50
C GLU A 93 -28.55 19.23 7.36
N THR A 94 -27.25 18.99 7.45
CA THR A 94 -26.20 20.02 7.38
C THR A 94 -25.52 20.10 6.00
N SER A 95 -25.88 19.19 5.08
CA SER A 95 -25.30 19.13 3.74
C SER A 95 -25.61 20.36 2.90
N ARG A 96 -24.61 20.79 2.11
CA ARG A 96 -24.72 21.93 1.20
C ARG A 96 -24.53 21.46 -0.23
N MET A 97 -25.19 22.14 -1.16
CA MET A 97 -25.05 21.85 -2.59
C MET A 97 -23.64 22.22 -3.05
N ARG A 98 -22.89 21.23 -3.50
CA ARG A 98 -21.53 21.37 -4.06
C ARG A 98 -21.52 21.47 -5.58
N LEU A 99 -22.55 20.93 -6.22
CA LEU A 99 -22.70 20.95 -7.67
C LEU A 99 -24.17 21.06 -8.04
N ASP A 100 -24.44 21.85 -9.09
CA ASP A 100 -25.68 21.82 -9.85
C ASP A 100 -25.32 21.93 -11.33
N ARG A 101 -25.54 20.86 -12.09
CA ARG A 101 -25.25 20.82 -13.53
C ARG A 101 -26.43 20.29 -14.30
N TYR A 102 -26.64 20.90 -15.46
CA TYR A 102 -27.59 20.44 -16.46
C TYR A 102 -26.84 19.81 -17.63
N ALA A 103 -27.31 18.66 -18.10
CA ALA A 103 -26.76 17.92 -19.23
C ALA A 103 -27.86 17.62 -20.26
N ARG A 104 -27.48 17.60 -21.55
CA ARG A 104 -28.34 17.26 -22.69
C ARG A 104 -27.67 16.23 -23.60
N ALA A 105 -28.47 15.48 -24.35
CA ALA A 105 -28.02 14.34 -25.16
C ALA A 105 -26.91 14.66 -26.18
N ALA A 106 -26.89 15.87 -26.75
CA ALA A 106 -25.84 16.28 -27.69
C ALA A 106 -24.51 16.74 -27.03
N GLN A 107 -24.42 16.73 -25.69
CA GLN A 107 -23.24 17.21 -24.98
C GLN A 107 -22.27 16.07 -24.67
N GLN A 108 -20.99 16.29 -24.99
CA GLN A 108 -19.92 15.39 -24.59
C GLN A 108 -19.87 15.24 -23.05
N PRO A 109 -19.45 14.07 -22.54
CA PRO A 109 -19.36 13.81 -21.10
C PRO A 109 -18.45 14.81 -20.42
N ARG A 110 -18.85 15.26 -19.23
CA ARG A 110 -18.12 16.27 -18.47
C ARG A 110 -17.50 15.67 -17.22
N GLY A 111 -16.24 16.04 -16.98
CA GLY A 111 -15.55 15.76 -15.73
C GLY A 111 -16.31 16.30 -14.52
N LEU A 112 -16.37 15.47 -13.49
CA LEU A 112 -16.81 15.81 -12.14
C LEU A 112 -15.63 15.67 -11.20
N SER A 113 -15.46 16.67 -10.33
CA SER A 113 -14.42 16.72 -9.32
C SER A 113 -14.92 17.61 -8.18
N ILE A 114 -15.44 16.98 -7.13
CA ILE A 114 -16.10 17.64 -6.00
C ILE A 114 -15.25 17.45 -4.76
N ARG A 115 -14.77 18.53 -4.16
CA ARG A 115 -14.07 18.46 -2.86
C ARG A 115 -15.08 18.17 -1.74
N LEU A 116 -14.82 17.12 -0.98
CA LEU A 116 -15.62 16.70 0.18
C LEU A 116 -15.08 17.33 1.47
N GLY A 117 -13.78 17.62 1.57
CA GLY A 117 -13.22 18.40 2.67
C GLY A 117 -13.46 17.81 4.07
N GLY A 118 -13.49 16.48 4.19
CA GLY A 118 -13.78 15.79 5.45
C GLY A 118 -15.27 15.65 5.78
N ASP A 119 -16.17 15.96 4.84
CA ASP A 119 -17.60 15.68 4.97
C ASP A 119 -17.85 14.18 5.20
N SER A 120 -18.72 13.86 6.15
CA SER A 120 -19.16 12.50 6.49
C SER A 120 -20.38 12.01 5.69
N TYR A 121 -20.96 12.87 4.85
CA TYR A 121 -22.14 12.58 4.05
C TYR A 121 -22.01 13.11 2.62
N LEU A 122 -22.32 12.27 1.63
CA LEU A 122 -22.47 12.65 0.22
C LEU A 122 -23.85 12.23 -0.31
N GLN A 123 -24.56 13.15 -0.97
CA GLN A 123 -25.81 12.87 -1.67
C GLN A 123 -25.71 13.29 -3.13
N ILE A 124 -26.13 12.40 -4.02
CA ILE A 124 -26.21 12.63 -5.45
C ILE A 124 -27.68 12.55 -5.83
N LYS A 125 -28.20 13.64 -6.41
CA LYS A 125 -29.59 13.79 -6.82
C LYS A 125 -29.67 14.07 -8.30
N LEU A 126 -30.50 13.30 -8.99
CA LEU A 126 -30.80 13.51 -10.40
C LEU A 126 -32.28 13.90 -10.53
N SER A 127 -32.56 14.94 -11.30
CA SER A 127 -33.94 15.34 -11.64
C SER A 127 -34.09 15.53 -13.14
N ALA A 128 -35.31 15.35 -13.64
CA ALA A 128 -35.63 15.57 -15.05
C ALA A 128 -35.31 17.01 -15.46
N GLY A 129 -34.86 17.20 -16.69
CA GLY A 129 -34.47 18.50 -17.23
C GLY A 129 -35.64 19.46 -17.47
N GLY A 130 -36.86 18.93 -17.56
CA GLY A 130 -38.10 19.69 -17.77
C GLY A 130 -38.72 19.57 -19.16
N ASP A 131 -38.20 18.69 -20.02
CA ASP A 131 -38.48 18.65 -21.46
C ASP A 131 -39.67 17.72 -21.82
N GLY A 132 -40.27 17.02 -20.84
CA GLY A 132 -41.52 16.26 -20.98
C GLY A 132 -41.40 14.79 -21.44
N GLY A 133 -40.20 14.31 -21.83
CA GLY A 133 -39.96 12.93 -22.24
C GLY A 133 -39.45 12.04 -21.10
N GLN A 134 -40.35 11.37 -20.37
CA GLN A 134 -39.98 10.53 -19.21
C GLN A 134 -39.08 9.32 -19.54
N GLY A 135 -38.94 8.95 -20.82
CA GLY A 135 -38.22 7.75 -21.26
C GLY A 135 -36.73 7.95 -21.58
N GLU A 136 -36.25 9.19 -21.68
CA GLU A 136 -34.91 9.49 -22.25
C GLU A 136 -33.98 10.26 -21.28
N ASP A 137 -34.44 10.57 -20.06
CA ASP A 137 -33.65 11.29 -19.05
C ASP A 137 -32.76 10.34 -18.21
N LEU A 138 -32.04 9.45 -18.90
CA LEU A 138 -31.08 8.51 -18.32
C LEU A 138 -29.72 9.18 -18.20
N CYS A 139 -29.29 9.47 -16.97
CA CYS A 139 -27.97 10.07 -16.74
C CYS A 139 -27.03 9.18 -15.96
N ASN A 140 -25.80 9.17 -16.44
CA ASN A 140 -24.72 8.38 -15.88
C ASN A 140 -23.68 9.27 -15.23
N ILE A 141 -23.02 8.70 -14.23
CA ILE A 141 -21.70 9.12 -13.76
C ILE A 141 -20.76 7.94 -13.97
N ALA A 142 -20.13 7.86 -15.14
CA ALA A 142 -19.12 6.85 -15.43
C ALA A 142 -17.87 7.08 -14.57
N ARG A 143 -17.19 6.00 -14.16
CA ARG A 143 -16.01 6.05 -13.28
C ARG A 143 -16.24 6.87 -11.98
N ALA A 144 -17.46 6.81 -11.44
CA ALA A 144 -17.79 7.42 -10.16
C ALA A 144 -16.90 6.84 -9.05
N ARG A 145 -16.07 7.66 -8.41
CA ARG A 145 -15.12 7.25 -7.36
C ARG A 145 -14.94 8.33 -6.29
N MET A 146 -14.51 7.93 -5.10
CA MET A 146 -14.06 8.85 -4.07
C MET A 146 -12.54 8.75 -3.90
N GLU A 147 -11.88 9.88 -3.67
CA GLU A 147 -10.46 9.98 -3.36
C GLU A 147 -10.36 10.32 -1.89
N CYS A 148 -9.65 9.50 -1.14
CA CYS A 148 -9.57 9.59 0.31
C CYS A 148 -8.11 9.60 0.74
N GLY A 149 -7.81 10.38 1.77
CA GLY A 149 -6.71 11.34 1.68
C GLY A 149 -5.30 10.81 1.86
N GLY A 150 -4.70 10.22 0.83
CA GLY A 150 -3.25 10.10 0.56
C GLY A 150 -2.84 11.01 -0.61
N GLY A 151 -1.86 11.90 -0.40
CA GLY A 151 -1.59 13.04 -1.31
C GLY A 151 -0.63 12.80 -2.48
N ASP A 152 -0.67 13.72 -3.45
CA ASP A 152 -0.11 13.68 -4.81
C ASP A 152 1.36 14.20 -4.90
N ILE A 153 2.17 13.64 -5.81
CA ILE A 153 3.46 14.22 -6.26
C ILE A 153 3.33 14.69 -7.70
N TYR A 154 3.55 15.98 -7.94
CA TYR A 154 3.50 16.56 -9.27
C TYR A 154 4.86 16.48 -9.97
N LEU A 155 4.91 16.11 -11.24
CA LEU A 155 6.16 16.07 -12.03
C LEU A 155 6.89 17.42 -12.07
N THR A 156 6.15 18.53 -11.96
CA THR A 156 6.73 19.88 -11.92
C THR A 156 7.53 20.19 -10.65
N SER A 157 7.44 19.35 -9.62
CA SER A 157 8.28 19.46 -8.41
C SER A 157 9.53 18.58 -8.45
N LEU A 158 9.74 17.79 -9.51
CA LEU A 158 10.93 16.97 -9.68
C LEU A 158 12.00 17.70 -10.52
N THR A 159 13.26 17.50 -10.17
CA THR A 159 14.41 17.98 -10.96
C THR A 159 14.70 16.98 -12.08
N PRO A 160 14.72 17.39 -13.35
CA PRO A 160 15.01 16.50 -14.47
C PRO A 160 16.48 16.07 -14.48
N LEU A 161 16.77 14.88 -15.02
CA LEU A 161 18.12 14.32 -15.14
C LEU A 161 18.88 14.90 -16.33
N SER A 162 18.17 15.27 -17.41
CA SER A 162 18.74 15.93 -18.60
C SER A 162 17.64 16.58 -19.46
N GLU A 163 18.02 17.53 -20.33
CA GLU A 163 17.12 18.25 -21.22
C GLU A 163 17.76 18.49 -22.61
N HIS A 164 16.98 18.35 -23.69
CA HIS A 164 17.41 18.68 -25.05
C HIS A 164 16.38 19.60 -25.74
N GLY A 165 16.78 20.83 -26.07
CA GLY A 165 15.90 21.89 -26.60
C GLY A 165 15.38 22.85 -25.52
N VAL A 166 14.57 23.85 -25.91
CA VAL A 166 13.99 24.82 -24.97
C VAL A 166 12.72 24.21 -24.34
N VAL A 167 12.79 23.77 -23.08
CA VAL A 167 11.65 23.27 -22.31
C VAL A 167 11.13 24.37 -21.37
N GLU A 168 9.90 24.82 -21.58
CA GLU A 168 9.30 25.88 -20.75
C GLU A 168 8.46 25.27 -19.61
N ARG A 169 8.73 25.69 -18.37
CA ARG A 169 7.99 25.30 -17.16
C ARG A 169 7.05 26.42 -16.73
N ASN A 170 5.77 26.10 -16.55
CA ASN A 170 4.74 27.04 -16.05
C ASN A 170 4.60 28.36 -16.84
N ARG A 171 5.11 28.42 -18.09
CA ARG A 171 4.95 29.54 -19.03
C ARG A 171 4.75 29.01 -20.46
N SER A 172 4.01 29.78 -21.23
CA SER A 172 3.94 29.73 -22.69
C SER A 172 4.31 31.13 -23.18
N ALA A 173 5.06 31.26 -24.28
CA ALA A 173 5.42 32.53 -24.90
C ALA A 173 4.23 33.44 -25.29
N VAL A 174 2.98 33.00 -25.12
CA VAL A 174 1.79 33.83 -25.32
C VAL A 174 0.72 33.50 -24.24
N GLN A 175 0.61 34.41 -23.27
CA GLN A 175 -0.51 34.61 -22.32
C GLN A 175 -0.70 33.59 -21.17
N LEU A 176 -0.64 34.09 -19.93
CA LEU A 176 -1.04 33.37 -18.72
C LEU A 176 -2.55 33.48 -18.52
N PRO A 177 -3.21 32.41 -18.03
CA PRO A 177 -2.65 31.12 -17.57
C PRO A 177 -2.44 30.08 -18.69
N LEU A 178 -1.69 28.98 -18.44
CA LEU A 178 -1.44 27.92 -19.44
C LEU A 178 -2.77 27.39 -19.99
N GLN A 179 -3.00 27.61 -21.27
CA GLN A 179 -4.21 27.17 -21.97
C GLN A 179 -3.82 26.17 -23.07
N MET A 180 -4.51 25.03 -23.08
CA MET A 180 -4.46 24.10 -24.21
C MET A 180 -5.43 24.59 -25.30
N PHE A 181 -5.04 24.45 -26.57
CA PHE A 181 -5.79 25.02 -27.68
C PHE A 181 -7.21 24.48 -27.78
N ARG A 182 -8.19 25.41 -27.87
CA ARG A 182 -9.65 25.17 -27.87
C ARG A 182 -10.22 24.34 -26.70
N SER A 183 -9.44 24.02 -25.67
CA SER A 183 -10.00 23.56 -24.41
C SER A 183 -10.34 24.80 -23.58
N SER A 184 -11.49 24.82 -22.90
CA SER A 184 -11.74 25.82 -21.86
C SER A 184 -10.94 25.50 -20.57
N MET A 185 -9.85 24.74 -20.69
CA MET A 185 -9.08 24.18 -19.59
C MET A 185 -7.84 25.03 -19.37
N THR A 186 -7.84 25.67 -18.22
CA THR A 186 -6.69 26.36 -17.66
C THR A 186 -5.94 25.37 -16.77
N LEU A 187 -4.64 25.21 -17.01
CA LEU A 187 -3.78 24.37 -16.17
C LEU A 187 -3.04 25.22 -15.15
N GLU A 188 -3.02 24.77 -13.90
CA GLU A 188 -2.23 25.40 -12.82
C GLU A 188 -0.74 25.03 -12.92
N THR A 189 -0.43 23.82 -13.41
CA THR A 189 0.92 23.30 -13.59
C THR A 189 1.06 22.55 -14.91
N GLY A 190 2.22 22.65 -15.54
CA GLY A 190 2.49 21.93 -16.78
C GLY A 190 3.86 22.23 -17.40
N ILE A 191 4.23 21.39 -18.36
CA ILE A 191 5.47 21.45 -19.12
C ILE A 191 5.13 21.56 -20.60
N VAL A 192 5.81 22.46 -21.30
CA VAL A 192 5.70 22.61 -22.76
C VAL A 192 6.92 21.96 -23.41
N ILE A 193 6.69 21.02 -24.31
CA ILE A 193 7.72 20.29 -25.04
C ILE A 193 7.57 20.60 -26.54
N PRO A 194 8.52 21.34 -27.16
CA PRO A 194 8.53 21.56 -28.60
C PRO A 194 8.71 20.26 -29.39
N ALA A 195 8.23 20.21 -30.64
CA ALA A 195 8.50 19.08 -31.51
C ALA A 195 10.01 18.89 -31.74
N GLY A 196 10.49 17.65 -31.62
CA GLY A 196 11.91 17.28 -31.67
C GLY A 196 12.66 17.43 -30.34
N ALA A 197 11.96 17.75 -29.25
CA ALA A 197 12.53 17.84 -27.91
C ALA A 197 12.06 16.68 -27.02
N GLU A 198 12.82 16.42 -25.96
CA GLU A 198 12.52 15.42 -24.95
C GLU A 198 12.88 15.93 -23.56
N VAL A 199 12.29 15.31 -22.53
CA VAL A 199 12.62 15.56 -21.13
C VAL A 199 12.63 14.25 -20.35
N THR A 200 13.65 14.08 -19.51
CA THR A 200 13.88 12.87 -18.72
C THR A 200 13.92 13.15 -17.22
N TYR A 201 13.29 12.28 -16.45
CA TYR A 201 13.18 12.34 -14.99
C TYR A 201 13.68 11.05 -14.37
N ALA A 202 14.35 11.17 -13.23
CA ALA A 202 14.48 10.04 -12.31
C ALA A 202 13.09 9.79 -11.69
N ILE A 203 12.63 8.55 -11.71
CA ILE A 203 11.44 8.12 -10.99
C ILE A 203 11.85 7.11 -9.91
N PRO A 204 11.26 7.17 -8.70
CA PRO A 204 11.49 6.13 -7.71
C PRO A 204 10.97 4.78 -8.22
N GLY A 205 11.78 3.71 -8.19
CA GLY A 205 11.39 2.35 -8.61
C GLY A 205 10.16 1.76 -7.88
N ARG A 206 9.67 2.45 -6.84
CA ARG A 206 8.41 2.19 -6.14
C ARG A 206 7.17 2.75 -6.85
N CYS A 207 7.34 3.47 -7.97
CA CYS A 207 6.22 4.07 -8.68
C CYS A 207 5.52 3.05 -9.59
N SER A 208 4.18 3.04 -9.60
CA SER A 208 3.40 2.02 -10.33
C SER A 208 2.64 2.59 -11.51
N THR A 209 2.10 3.80 -11.39
CA THR A 209 1.46 4.46 -12.53
C THR A 209 1.80 5.95 -12.62
N ILE A 210 1.58 6.51 -13.80
CA ILE A 210 1.58 7.95 -14.01
C ILE A 210 0.33 8.37 -14.75
N SER A 211 -0.26 9.48 -14.33
CA SER A 211 -1.39 10.09 -15.01
C SER A 211 -1.08 11.52 -15.42
N PHE A 212 -1.54 11.94 -16.59
CA PHE A 212 -1.27 13.28 -17.09
C PHE A 212 -2.23 13.67 -18.22
N ILE A 213 -2.32 14.97 -18.47
CA ILE A 213 -3.16 15.56 -19.51
C ILE A 213 -2.26 16.04 -20.63
N VAL A 214 -2.61 15.73 -21.88
CA VAL A 214 -1.83 16.11 -23.06
C VAL A 214 -2.70 16.86 -24.04
N GLY A 215 -2.16 17.93 -24.63
CA GLY A 215 -2.81 18.68 -25.69
C GLY A 215 -1.84 19.55 -26.46
N ALA A 216 -2.29 20.09 -27.60
CA ALA A 216 -1.51 21.05 -28.38
C ALA A 216 -1.46 22.42 -27.68
N GLY A 217 -0.30 23.07 -27.71
CA GLY A 217 -0.11 24.39 -27.09
C GLY A 217 -0.68 25.57 -27.89
N ASN A 218 -1.08 26.63 -27.19
CA ASN A 218 -1.72 27.83 -27.76
C ASN A 218 -0.86 28.68 -28.71
N GLY A 219 0.43 28.38 -28.86
CA GLY A 219 1.34 29.04 -29.81
C GLY A 219 1.84 28.12 -30.93
N ALA A 220 1.32 26.89 -31.03
CA ALA A 220 1.71 25.96 -32.07
C ALA A 220 0.94 26.26 -33.36
N ASP A 221 1.57 26.96 -34.29
CA ASP A 221 1.10 27.06 -35.67
C ASP A 221 0.95 25.64 -36.26
N PHE A 222 -0.29 25.17 -36.39
CA PHE A 222 -0.72 24.09 -37.28
C PHE A 222 0.12 22.79 -37.31
N GLY A 223 0.69 22.39 -36.17
CA GLY A 223 1.56 21.21 -36.02
C GLY A 223 0.83 19.87 -35.81
N ASP A 224 1.38 18.78 -36.36
CA ASP A 224 1.21 17.42 -35.87
C ASP A 224 2.44 16.97 -35.07
N THR A 225 2.23 16.57 -33.82
CA THR A 225 3.29 16.09 -32.92
C THR A 225 2.77 14.87 -32.18
N GLU A 226 3.63 13.86 -32.03
CA GLU A 226 3.36 12.65 -31.27
C GLU A 226 4.09 12.71 -29.93
N LEU A 227 3.39 12.46 -28.84
CA LEU A 227 4.05 12.26 -27.55
C LEU A 227 4.34 10.77 -27.36
N VAL A 228 5.59 10.42 -27.14
CA VAL A 228 6.01 9.08 -26.73
C VAL A 228 6.42 9.15 -25.27
N THR A 229 5.81 8.30 -24.44
CA THR A 229 6.22 8.12 -23.04
C THR A 229 7.16 6.92 -22.99
N VAL A 230 8.29 7.03 -22.32
CA VAL A 230 9.32 5.98 -22.27
C VAL A 230 9.69 5.72 -20.82
N VAL A 231 9.78 4.45 -20.41
CA VAL A 231 10.30 4.05 -19.10
C VAL A 231 11.48 3.11 -19.30
N ASP A 232 12.62 3.42 -18.70
CA ASP A 232 13.87 2.65 -18.80
C ASP A 232 14.27 2.26 -20.24
N GLY A 233 13.91 3.11 -21.21
CA GLY A 233 14.18 2.90 -22.64
C GLY A 233 13.04 2.25 -23.43
N ASP A 234 12.04 1.70 -22.77
CA ASP A 234 10.87 1.09 -23.40
C ASP A 234 9.74 2.10 -23.62
N ALA A 235 9.28 2.23 -24.87
CA ALA A 235 8.14 3.07 -25.19
C ALA A 235 6.85 2.48 -24.61
N ILE A 236 6.25 3.20 -23.68
CA ILE A 236 4.98 2.87 -23.04
C ILE A 236 3.91 3.89 -23.43
N CYS A 237 2.64 3.53 -23.34
CA CYS A 237 1.55 4.45 -23.66
C CYS A 237 1.68 5.11 -25.05
N THR A 238 1.84 4.30 -26.09
CA THR A 238 1.97 4.75 -27.49
C THR A 238 0.63 5.25 -28.08
N ASP A 239 0.64 5.75 -29.32
CA ASP A 239 -0.51 6.32 -30.06
C ASP A 239 -1.00 7.71 -29.58
N GLN A 240 -0.11 8.52 -29.03
CA GLN A 240 -0.44 9.88 -28.57
C GLN A 240 -0.19 10.94 -29.66
N LYS A 241 -0.71 10.72 -30.88
CA LYS A 241 -0.67 11.73 -31.94
C LYS A 241 -1.68 12.84 -31.66
N PHE A 242 -1.19 14.06 -31.62
CA PHE A 242 -2.00 15.25 -31.44
C PHE A 242 -1.88 16.16 -32.66
N PHE A 243 -3.03 16.49 -33.24
CA PHE A 243 -3.16 17.61 -34.16
C PHE A 243 -3.63 18.84 -33.39
N HIS A 244 -3.31 20.05 -33.90
CA HIS A 244 -3.80 21.31 -33.31
C HIS A 244 -5.33 21.39 -33.10
N ARG A 245 -6.11 20.53 -33.77
CA ARG A 245 -7.59 20.46 -33.71
C ARG A 245 -8.10 19.49 -32.66
N ASP A 246 -7.22 18.68 -32.08
CA ASP A 246 -7.59 17.68 -31.11
C ASP A 246 -7.77 18.32 -29.74
N GLY A 247 -8.85 17.95 -29.06
CA GLY A 247 -9.01 18.29 -27.65
C GLY A 247 -7.99 17.56 -26.78
N ALA A 248 -7.72 18.13 -25.60
CA ALA A 248 -6.86 17.52 -24.61
C ALA A 248 -7.34 16.11 -24.22
N ARG A 249 -6.40 15.20 -23.99
CA ARG A 249 -6.67 13.81 -23.57
C ARG A 249 -5.94 13.51 -22.27
N ILE A 250 -6.44 12.54 -21.52
CA ILE A 250 -5.83 12.08 -20.26
C ILE A 250 -5.26 10.69 -20.49
N PHE A 251 -4.04 10.47 -20.02
CA PHE A 251 -3.36 9.17 -20.06
C PHE A 251 -3.14 8.62 -18.66
N PHE A 252 -3.06 7.29 -18.59
CA PHE A 252 -2.73 6.51 -17.40
C PHE A 252 -1.78 5.40 -17.86
N CYS A 253 -0.53 5.45 -17.40
CA CYS A 253 0.54 4.58 -17.88
C CYS A 253 1.11 3.77 -16.73
N ASN A 254 1.38 2.48 -16.96
CA ASN A 254 2.10 1.64 -16.02
C ASN A 254 3.60 1.97 -16.10
N ILE A 255 4.22 2.22 -14.96
CA ILE A 255 5.65 2.54 -14.82
C ILE A 255 6.32 1.66 -13.75
N GLU A 256 5.67 0.56 -13.34
CA GLU A 256 6.11 -0.33 -12.28
C GLU A 256 7.55 -0.81 -12.47
N GLY A 257 8.35 -0.65 -11.41
CA GLY A 257 9.77 -1.03 -11.40
C GLY A 257 10.69 -0.09 -12.17
N GLY A 258 10.15 0.98 -12.78
CA GLY A 258 10.91 1.92 -13.60
C GLY A 258 11.75 2.89 -12.77
N GLU A 259 12.96 3.21 -13.24
CA GLU A 259 13.88 4.16 -12.57
C GLU A 259 14.04 5.48 -13.36
N GLU A 260 13.79 5.45 -14.66
CA GLU A 260 13.83 6.59 -15.58
C GLU A 260 12.50 6.74 -16.33
N LEU A 261 11.94 7.95 -16.34
CA LEU A 261 10.77 8.32 -17.15
C LEU A 261 11.16 9.41 -18.14
N ARG A 262 10.88 9.20 -19.42
CA ARG A 262 11.12 10.17 -20.48
C ARG A 262 9.87 10.47 -21.28
N PHE A 263 9.66 11.75 -21.60
CA PHE A 263 8.64 12.22 -22.52
C PHE A 263 9.32 12.78 -23.77
N GLU A 264 9.01 12.21 -24.93
CA GLU A 264 9.59 12.60 -26.22
C GLU A 264 8.49 13.16 -27.14
N ALA A 265 8.65 14.40 -27.60
CA ALA A 265 7.74 15.01 -28.57
C ALA A 265 8.28 14.77 -29.99
N VAL A 266 7.86 13.68 -30.62
CA VAL A 266 8.27 13.31 -31.97
C VAL A 266 7.59 14.21 -33.00
N ARG A 267 8.39 14.83 -33.86
CA ARG A 267 7.92 15.75 -34.91
C ARG A 267 7.16 14.99 -36.00
N GLY A 268 5.96 15.45 -36.33
CA GLY A 268 5.24 15.06 -37.54
C GLY A 268 5.67 15.85 -38.78
N VAL A 269 4.73 16.15 -39.68
CA VAL A 269 4.98 16.90 -40.92
C VAL A 269 5.25 18.38 -40.68
N THR A 270 4.40 19.06 -39.91
CA THR A 270 4.53 20.51 -39.63
C THR A 270 5.27 20.76 -38.31
N GLY A 271 4.98 19.96 -37.29
CA GLY A 271 5.59 20.05 -35.95
C GLY A 271 5.10 21.23 -35.12
N GLY A 272 4.67 20.96 -33.90
CA GLY A 272 4.23 21.97 -32.92
C GLY A 272 4.53 21.56 -31.48
N ALA A 273 4.35 22.47 -30.52
CA ALA A 273 4.57 22.15 -29.11
C ALA A 273 3.40 21.37 -28.50
N ILE A 274 3.73 20.37 -27.67
CA ILE A 274 2.79 19.65 -26.81
C ILE A 274 2.87 20.21 -25.39
N ILE A 275 1.72 20.30 -24.73
CA ILE A 275 1.61 20.61 -23.30
C ILE A 275 1.27 19.31 -22.57
N ILE A 276 2.07 19.00 -21.55
CA ILE A 276 1.75 18.02 -20.52
C ILE A 276 1.32 18.78 -19.28
N GLY A 277 0.09 18.58 -18.83
CA GLY A 277 -0.52 19.24 -17.67
C GLY A 277 -0.91 18.25 -16.58
N GLU A 278 -0.94 18.73 -15.33
CA GLU A 278 -1.43 17.96 -14.17
C GLU A 278 -0.83 16.55 -14.07
N ALA A 279 0.47 16.45 -14.34
CA ALA A 279 1.14 15.17 -14.42
C ALA A 279 1.54 14.67 -13.02
N GLU A 280 1.07 13.49 -12.67
CA GLU A 280 1.04 12.94 -11.31
C GLU A 280 1.55 11.50 -11.33
N LEU A 281 2.55 11.22 -10.49
CA LEU A 281 3.04 9.87 -10.24
C LEU A 281 2.22 9.24 -9.12
N ASP A 282 1.66 8.06 -9.38
CA ASP A 282 1.10 7.19 -8.38
C ASP A 282 2.13 6.13 -8.00
N CYS A 283 2.73 6.33 -6.83
CA CYS A 283 3.74 5.45 -6.31
C CYS A 283 3.24 4.48 -5.25
N ALA A 284 1.98 4.03 -5.38
CA ALA A 284 1.34 2.95 -4.64
C ALA A 284 2.15 2.33 -3.48
N VAL A 285 2.24 3.13 -2.41
CA VAL A 285 2.11 2.84 -0.99
C VAL A 285 1.90 1.36 -0.62
N GLY A 286 2.97 0.67 -0.24
CA GLY A 286 2.89 -0.37 0.78
C GLY A 286 2.68 0.27 2.14
N THR A 287 1.42 0.47 2.56
CA THR A 287 0.96 1.06 3.83
C THR A 287 1.56 2.42 4.25
N ARG A 288 0.72 3.42 4.50
CA ARG A 288 1.07 4.73 5.10
C ARG A 288 1.69 4.70 6.49
N LYS A 289 2.00 3.52 6.99
CA LYS A 289 2.59 3.38 8.31
C LYS A 289 4.06 3.76 8.22
N PRO A 290 4.65 4.29 9.30
CA PRO A 290 6.09 4.33 9.38
C PRO A 290 6.65 2.91 9.25
N VAL A 291 7.95 2.76 9.03
CA VAL A 291 8.62 1.46 9.05
C VAL A 291 9.75 1.51 10.05
N CYS A 292 9.95 0.40 10.78
CA CYS A 292 11.20 0.17 11.49
C CYS A 292 12.08 -0.73 10.64
N GLU A 293 13.24 -0.23 10.23
CA GLU A 293 14.30 -1.03 9.66
C GLU A 293 15.23 -1.48 10.80
N MET A 294 15.08 -2.74 11.22
CA MET A 294 15.96 -3.33 12.23
C MET A 294 17.32 -3.68 11.62
N SER A 295 18.38 -3.41 12.37
CA SER A 295 19.73 -3.88 12.06
C SER A 295 19.78 -5.41 12.14
N SER A 296 20.79 -6.01 11.50
CA SER A 296 21.00 -7.46 11.58
C SER A 296 21.21 -7.89 13.02
N LEU A 297 20.41 -8.85 13.46
CA LEU A 297 20.58 -9.55 14.74
C LEU A 297 21.48 -10.77 14.57
N PRO A 298 22.01 -11.35 15.67
CA PRO A 298 22.68 -12.64 15.61
C PRO A 298 21.76 -13.73 15.03
N SER A 299 22.34 -14.72 14.36
CA SER A 299 21.59 -15.84 13.77
C SER A 299 21.08 -16.83 14.82
N SER A 300 21.73 -16.88 15.98
CA SER A 300 21.39 -17.72 17.11
C SER A 300 21.92 -17.13 18.42
N PHE A 301 21.48 -17.65 19.56
CA PHE A 301 21.98 -17.27 20.89
C PHE A 301 22.26 -18.47 21.79
N ARG A 302 23.00 -18.25 22.87
CA ARG A 302 23.15 -19.13 24.05
C ARG A 302 22.59 -18.43 25.29
N VAL A 303 22.24 -19.21 26.31
CA VAL A 303 21.94 -18.64 27.63
C VAL A 303 23.17 -17.89 28.14
N GLY A 304 22.97 -16.69 28.69
CA GLY A 304 24.01 -15.76 29.12
C GLY A 304 24.60 -14.88 28.00
N ASP A 305 24.27 -15.12 26.73
CA ASP A 305 24.63 -14.17 25.67
C ASP A 305 23.88 -12.85 25.85
N THR A 306 24.44 -11.77 25.29
CA THR A 306 23.73 -10.48 25.18
C THR A 306 23.34 -10.23 23.72
N ILE A 307 22.04 -10.06 23.46
CA ILE A 307 21.53 -9.61 22.16
C ILE A 307 21.51 -8.08 22.15
N GLU A 308 22.36 -7.50 21.31
CA GLU A 308 22.31 -6.09 20.95
C GLU A 308 21.29 -5.90 19.83
N TYR A 309 20.30 -5.03 20.05
CA TYR A 309 19.28 -4.69 19.05
C TYR A 309 19.35 -3.20 18.71
N ALA A 310 19.16 -2.89 17.44
CA ALA A 310 19.14 -1.52 16.94
C ALA A 310 18.25 -1.41 15.70
N GLY A 311 17.75 -0.22 15.42
CA GLY A 311 16.95 0.04 14.24
C GLY A 311 16.74 1.51 13.98
N GLN A 312 16.33 1.82 12.75
CA GLN A 312 16.03 3.16 12.29
C GLN A 312 14.55 3.24 11.89
N GLY A 313 13.85 4.24 12.42
CA GLY A 313 12.49 4.54 12.01
C GLY A 313 12.48 5.40 10.76
N TYR A 314 11.57 5.11 9.83
CA TYR A 314 11.30 5.95 8.68
C TYR A 314 9.81 6.23 8.56
N ARG A 315 9.47 7.45 8.15
CA ARG A 315 8.13 7.79 7.65
C ARG A 315 7.85 7.02 6.37
N PHE A 316 6.58 6.92 5.98
CA PHE A 316 6.18 6.27 4.72
C PHE A 316 6.82 6.89 3.46
N ASN A 317 7.24 8.16 3.53
CA ASN A 317 7.90 8.86 2.43
C ASN A 317 9.44 8.70 2.42
N GLY A 318 10.00 7.95 3.38
CA GLY A 318 11.43 7.69 3.52
C GLY A 318 12.21 8.70 4.36
N VAL A 319 11.53 9.65 5.01
CA VAL A 319 12.20 10.58 5.95
C VAL A 319 12.48 9.86 7.26
N GLU A 320 13.72 9.96 7.76
CA GLU A 320 14.13 9.39 9.05
C GLU A 320 13.35 9.96 10.24
N LEU A 321 13.09 9.10 11.21
CA LEU A 321 12.49 9.42 12.51
C LEU A 321 13.53 9.11 13.59
N GLY A 322 13.79 10.07 14.47
CA GLY A 322 14.70 9.83 15.59
C GLY A 322 14.14 8.83 16.61
N GLY A 323 15.01 8.29 17.47
CA GLY A 323 14.68 7.28 18.48
C GLY A 323 13.42 7.51 19.31
N SER A 324 13.02 8.77 19.56
CA SER A 324 11.77 9.11 20.24
C SER A 324 10.51 8.52 19.59
N ALA A 325 10.58 8.17 18.30
CA ALA A 325 9.48 7.55 17.56
C ALA A 325 9.46 6.01 17.67
N LEU A 326 10.52 5.39 18.22
CA LEU A 326 10.68 3.95 18.30
C LEU A 326 10.33 3.42 19.69
N SER A 327 9.77 2.22 19.74
CA SER A 327 9.69 1.41 20.94
C SER A 327 10.02 -0.05 20.64
N TRP A 328 10.63 -0.72 21.59
CA TRP A 328 11.09 -2.11 21.50
C TRP A 328 10.39 -2.94 22.55
N ASP A 329 9.83 -4.08 22.14
CA ASP A 329 9.34 -5.12 23.04
C ASP A 329 10.16 -6.39 22.80
N ILE A 330 10.79 -6.90 23.86
CA ILE A 330 11.54 -8.16 23.87
C ILE A 330 10.70 -9.17 24.64
N THR A 331 10.44 -10.31 24.02
CA THR A 331 9.55 -11.34 24.55
C THR A 331 10.22 -12.70 24.40
N LEU A 332 10.32 -13.44 25.49
CA LEU A 332 10.68 -14.85 25.46
C LEU A 332 9.42 -15.65 25.14
N VAL A 333 9.52 -16.55 24.17
CA VAL A 333 8.39 -17.39 23.73
C VAL A 333 8.81 -18.84 23.80
N HIS A 334 8.02 -19.65 24.50
CA HIS A 334 8.24 -21.08 24.67
C HIS A 334 6.92 -21.84 24.67
N CYS A 335 6.97 -23.16 24.48
CA CYS A 335 5.78 -23.99 24.30
C CYS A 335 5.83 -25.25 25.17
N GLU A 336 4.95 -25.32 26.18
CA GLU A 336 4.81 -26.48 27.07
C GLU A 336 3.36 -26.69 27.54
N PRO A 337 2.60 -27.68 27.01
CA PRO A 337 2.52 -28.04 25.58
C PRO A 337 1.90 -26.91 24.72
N GLU A 338 1.38 -25.86 25.35
CA GLU A 338 0.83 -24.66 24.70
C GLU A 338 1.88 -23.55 24.69
N CYS A 339 1.94 -22.80 23.60
CA CYS A 339 2.85 -21.68 23.47
C CYS A 339 2.35 -20.47 24.27
N HIS A 340 3.24 -19.84 25.01
CA HIS A 340 2.96 -18.59 25.69
C HIS A 340 4.18 -17.66 25.73
N ASP A 341 3.87 -16.40 26.01
CA ASP A 341 4.81 -15.28 25.95
C ASP A 341 5.16 -14.84 27.38
N HIS A 342 6.45 -14.65 27.64
CA HIS A 342 6.97 -13.90 28.80
C HIS A 342 7.50 -12.55 28.31
N PRO A 343 6.79 -11.44 28.57
CA PRO A 343 7.29 -10.11 28.25
C PRO A 343 8.46 -9.75 29.17
N GLU A 344 9.64 -9.56 28.58
CA GLU A 344 10.89 -9.41 29.33
C GLU A 344 11.25 -7.94 29.52
N VAL A 345 11.35 -7.22 28.39
CA VAL A 345 11.81 -5.84 28.36
C VAL A 345 10.96 -5.03 27.41
N LYS A 346 10.61 -3.82 27.85
CA LYS A 346 9.99 -2.79 27.02
C LYS A 346 10.79 -1.50 27.11
N VAL A 347 11.23 -0.98 25.96
CA VAL A 347 12.01 0.26 25.87
C VAL A 347 11.33 1.23 24.92
N GLU A 348 11.10 2.46 25.36
CA GLU A 348 10.50 3.51 24.52
C GLU A 348 11.51 4.64 24.28
N GLY A 349 11.46 5.23 23.09
CA GLY A 349 12.20 6.43 22.75
C GLY A 349 13.69 6.22 22.47
N LYS A 350 14.12 5.01 22.09
CA LYS A 350 15.52 4.68 21.79
C LYS A 350 15.67 3.94 20.46
N GLU A 351 16.78 4.20 19.77
CA GLU A 351 17.15 3.52 18.51
C GLU A 351 17.79 2.15 18.74
N SER A 352 18.34 1.91 19.94
CA SER A 352 19.01 0.67 20.30
C SER A 352 18.91 0.32 21.79
N GLY A 353 19.27 -0.92 22.11
CA GLY A 353 19.43 -1.44 23.46
C GLY A 353 20.05 -2.83 23.45
N SER A 354 20.13 -3.44 24.63
CA SER A 354 20.70 -4.76 24.84
C SER A 354 19.81 -5.61 25.75
N TYR A 355 19.84 -6.93 25.58
CA TYR A 355 19.12 -7.89 26.40
C TYR A 355 19.99 -9.13 26.67
N GLU A 356 20.19 -9.46 27.94
CA GLU A 356 20.92 -10.67 28.36
C GLU A 356 19.95 -11.85 28.40
N ILE A 357 20.34 -12.98 27.81
CA ILE A 357 19.50 -14.16 27.67
C ILE A 357 19.42 -14.92 29.00
N PRO A 358 18.22 -15.04 29.60
CA PRO A 358 18.04 -15.78 30.84
C PRO A 358 18.12 -17.28 30.60
N ASP A 359 18.47 -18.01 31.66
CA ASP A 359 18.17 -19.43 31.71
C ASP A 359 16.68 -19.63 31.99
N HIS A 360 16.02 -20.46 31.20
CA HIS A 360 14.59 -20.71 31.27
C HIS A 360 14.23 -22.20 31.45
N GLY A 361 15.22 -23.10 31.47
CA GLY A 361 15.01 -24.54 31.69
C GLY A 361 14.29 -25.29 30.55
N ASP A 362 13.85 -24.63 29.48
CA ASP A 362 13.21 -25.29 28.37
C ASP A 362 13.60 -24.69 27.01
N TYR A 363 12.99 -25.20 25.94
CA TYR A 363 13.20 -24.64 24.62
C TYR A 363 12.40 -23.35 24.45
N PHE A 364 13.09 -22.23 24.28
CA PHE A 364 12.49 -20.94 24.01
C PHE A 364 13.19 -20.22 22.86
N PHE A 365 12.55 -19.21 22.29
CA PHE A 365 13.18 -18.26 21.37
C PHE A 365 12.86 -16.83 21.81
N ILE A 366 13.70 -15.88 21.38
CA ILE A 366 13.51 -14.47 21.70
C ILE A 366 12.87 -13.78 20.50
N LYS A 367 11.69 -13.19 20.72
CA LYS A 367 11.02 -12.32 19.76
C LYS A 367 11.33 -10.86 20.10
N ILE A 368 11.74 -10.11 19.10
CA ILE A 368 12.02 -8.67 19.19
C ILE A 368 11.07 -7.95 18.25
N ASP A 369 10.23 -7.10 18.83
CA ASP A 369 9.31 -6.23 18.11
C ASP A 369 9.84 -4.79 18.15
N CYS A 370 10.17 -4.23 16.98
CA CYS A 370 10.39 -2.79 16.83
C CYS A 370 9.10 -2.13 16.35
N THR A 371 8.57 -1.22 17.16
CA THR A 371 7.38 -0.44 16.84
C THR A 371 7.78 1.00 16.55
N VAL A 372 7.29 1.58 15.45
CA VAL A 372 7.49 3.01 15.13
C VAL A 372 6.14 3.72 15.13
N THR A 373 6.11 4.88 15.77
CA THR A 373 4.95 5.78 15.80
C THR A 373 5.27 7.10 15.10
N ASP A 374 4.50 7.48 14.08
CA ASP A 374 4.62 8.78 13.43
C ASP A 374 3.23 9.40 13.23
N MET A 375 3.02 10.60 13.76
CA MET A 375 1.77 11.38 13.60
C MET A 375 0.48 10.58 13.91
N GLY A 376 0.55 9.65 14.86
CA GLY A 376 -0.57 8.78 15.28
C GLY A 376 -0.67 7.44 14.54
N GLU A 377 0.12 7.23 13.50
CA GLU A 377 0.23 5.94 12.81
C GLU A 377 1.28 5.05 13.50
N VAL A 378 0.98 3.76 13.59
CA VAL A 378 1.83 2.77 14.26
C VAL A 378 2.12 1.59 13.34
N ALA A 379 3.39 1.26 13.18
CA ALA A 379 3.86 0.02 12.55
C ALA A 379 4.71 -0.79 13.52
N LYS A 380 4.74 -2.10 13.30
CA LYS A 380 5.57 -3.05 14.03
C LYS A 380 6.31 -3.93 13.03
N THR A 381 7.62 -4.02 13.20
CA THR A 381 8.49 -4.99 12.53
C THR A 381 8.92 -6.02 13.58
N SER A 382 8.69 -7.30 13.30
CA SER A 382 8.98 -8.40 14.24
C SER A 382 10.09 -9.28 13.68
N THR A 383 10.99 -9.73 14.55
CA THR A 383 12.02 -10.71 14.25
C THR A 383 12.19 -11.68 15.42
N SER A 384 12.73 -12.86 15.14
CA SER A 384 12.95 -13.90 16.16
C SER A 384 14.37 -14.44 16.05
N VAL A 385 15.04 -14.57 17.19
CA VAL A 385 16.34 -15.21 17.33
C VAL A 385 16.13 -16.54 18.04
N PHE A 386 16.70 -17.62 17.50
CA PHE A 386 16.53 -18.97 18.02
C PHE A 386 17.79 -19.43 18.78
N PRO A 387 17.66 -20.31 19.78
CA PRO A 387 18.79 -20.79 20.55
C PRO A 387 19.67 -21.75 19.75
N GLU A 388 20.95 -21.80 20.10
CA GLU A 388 21.76 -23.00 19.86
C GLU A 388 21.31 -24.11 20.83
N THR A 389 21.20 -25.33 20.33
CA THR A 389 20.77 -26.48 21.14
C THR A 389 21.74 -27.64 21.01
N ALA A 390 21.75 -28.52 22.03
CA ALA A 390 22.40 -29.82 21.98
C ALA A 390 21.41 -30.92 22.33
N LEU A 391 21.66 -32.12 21.82
CA LEU A 391 20.93 -33.32 22.23
C LEU A 391 21.62 -33.95 23.44
N ILE A 392 20.92 -34.00 24.56
CA ILE A 392 21.35 -34.73 25.75
C ILE A 392 20.71 -36.11 25.71
N THR A 393 21.49 -37.16 25.97
CA THR A 393 20.98 -38.53 26.09
C THR A 393 21.42 -39.14 27.41
N VAL A 394 20.48 -39.70 28.15
CA VAL A 394 20.73 -40.49 29.36
C VAL A 394 20.51 -41.96 29.03
N GLU A 395 21.53 -42.77 29.27
CA GLU A 395 21.52 -44.21 29.12
C GLU A 395 21.65 -44.90 30.49
N SER A 396 21.30 -46.18 30.57
CA SER A 396 21.57 -46.99 31.75
C SER A 396 22.07 -48.40 31.43
N VAL A 397 22.77 -49.00 32.39
CA VAL A 397 23.18 -50.40 32.38
C VAL A 397 22.66 -51.09 33.66
N PRO A 398 21.70 -52.04 33.56
CA PRO A 398 20.99 -52.45 32.34
C PRO A 398 20.08 -51.34 31.81
N THR A 399 19.77 -51.37 30.50
CA THR A 399 18.88 -50.40 29.84
C THR A 399 17.44 -50.48 30.37
N GLY A 400 16.64 -49.43 30.16
CA GLY A 400 15.24 -49.37 30.59
C GLY A 400 15.04 -48.87 32.02
N LYS A 401 16.10 -48.40 32.70
CA LYS A 401 15.93 -47.69 33.98
C LYS A 401 15.30 -46.33 33.74
N VAL A 402 14.55 -45.85 34.71
CA VAL A 402 13.91 -44.54 34.66
C VAL A 402 14.94 -43.43 34.88
N ALA A 403 14.91 -42.42 34.02
CA ALA A 403 15.69 -41.20 34.12
C ALA A 403 14.76 -39.99 34.00
N THR A 404 15.17 -38.88 34.59
CA THR A 404 14.59 -37.57 34.36
C THR A 404 15.67 -36.61 33.88
N VAL A 405 15.41 -35.92 32.77
CA VAL A 405 16.21 -34.77 32.34
C VAL A 405 15.33 -33.54 32.48
N ASP A 406 15.59 -32.77 33.54
CA ASP A 406 15.00 -31.45 33.74
C ASP A 406 13.47 -31.47 33.59
N GLY A 407 12.84 -32.21 34.51
CA GLY A 407 11.40 -32.47 34.55
C GLY A 407 10.88 -33.52 33.56
N THR A 408 11.61 -33.83 32.49
CA THR A 408 11.20 -34.82 31.48
C THR A 408 11.56 -36.22 31.93
N ASN A 409 10.56 -37.04 32.28
CA ASN A 409 10.73 -38.40 32.82
C ASN A 409 10.48 -39.49 31.77
N GLY A 410 11.29 -40.54 31.74
CA GLY A 410 11.14 -41.67 30.82
C GLY A 410 12.11 -42.83 31.08
N GLU A 411 11.94 -43.93 30.34
CA GLU A 411 12.89 -45.05 30.34
C GLU A 411 14.10 -44.73 29.47
N THR A 412 15.29 -45.16 29.90
CA THR A 412 16.53 -45.00 29.14
C THR A 412 16.63 -45.99 27.97
N PRO A 413 17.19 -45.59 26.81
CA PRO A 413 17.76 -44.28 26.51
C PRO A 413 16.71 -43.17 26.42
N LEU A 414 16.93 -42.09 27.18
CA LEU A 414 16.08 -40.91 27.22
C LEU A 414 16.84 -39.75 26.61
N SER A 415 16.28 -39.08 25.60
CA SER A 415 16.90 -37.90 25.00
C SER A 415 16.05 -36.64 25.20
N LYS A 416 16.70 -35.52 25.52
CA LYS A 416 16.10 -34.18 25.60
C LYS A 416 16.97 -33.19 24.84
N THR A 417 16.35 -32.33 24.04
CA THR A 417 17.04 -31.18 23.43
C THR A 417 17.10 -30.05 24.44
N VAL A 418 18.29 -29.52 24.69
CA VAL A 418 18.55 -28.49 25.71
C VAL A 418 19.26 -27.30 25.06
N VAL A 419 18.97 -26.09 25.54
CA VAL A 419 19.58 -24.84 25.07
C VAL A 419 21.02 -24.73 25.57
N VAL A 420 21.96 -24.39 24.69
CA VAL A 420 23.37 -24.20 25.07
C VAL A 420 23.50 -23.01 26.03
N GLY A 421 24.32 -23.19 27.06
CA GLY A 421 24.53 -22.26 28.18
C GLY A 421 23.56 -22.48 29.34
N SER A 422 22.53 -23.32 29.20
CA SER A 422 21.60 -23.56 30.30
C SER A 422 22.20 -24.49 31.35
N MET A 423 21.66 -24.38 32.56
CA MET A 423 21.77 -25.39 33.60
C MET A 423 20.59 -26.35 33.49
N PHE A 424 20.85 -27.65 33.63
CA PHE A 424 19.79 -28.65 33.69
C PHE A 424 20.14 -29.75 34.70
N THR A 425 19.12 -30.34 35.31
CA THR A 425 19.28 -31.44 36.25
C THR A 425 19.08 -32.77 35.54
N VAL A 426 20.00 -33.71 35.76
CA VAL A 426 19.85 -35.12 35.39
C VAL A 426 19.62 -35.92 36.66
N ASP A 427 18.61 -36.78 36.64
CA ASP A 427 18.26 -37.67 37.74
C ASP A 427 18.00 -39.08 37.21
N VAL A 428 18.39 -40.09 37.99
CA VAL A 428 18.04 -41.50 37.74
C VAL A 428 17.59 -42.18 39.02
N ASP A 429 16.90 -43.31 38.88
CA ASP A 429 16.49 -44.12 40.04
C ASP A 429 17.69 -44.42 40.96
N PRO A 430 17.67 -44.01 42.25
CA PRO A 430 18.76 -44.25 43.19
C PRO A 430 18.91 -45.73 43.56
N VAL A 431 17.90 -46.58 43.32
CA VAL A 431 17.91 -47.98 43.72
C VAL A 431 18.95 -48.76 42.91
N ALA A 432 19.95 -49.28 43.63
CA ALA A 432 21.11 -49.98 43.07
C ALA A 432 21.97 -49.12 42.11
N PHE A 433 21.82 -47.80 42.12
CA PHE A 433 22.73 -46.91 41.39
C PHE A 433 24.17 -47.09 41.89
N GLY A 434 25.10 -47.25 40.95
CA GLY A 434 26.53 -47.38 41.21
C GLY A 434 27.28 -46.10 40.92
N ILE A 435 27.41 -45.75 39.63
CA ILE A 435 28.16 -44.57 39.19
C ILE A 435 27.75 -44.12 37.78
N TRP A 436 27.93 -42.83 37.51
CA TRP A 436 27.90 -42.29 36.16
C TRP A 436 29.19 -42.62 35.39
N SER A 437 29.08 -42.89 34.09
CA SER A 437 30.23 -42.96 33.19
C SER A 437 30.89 -41.59 32.98
N HIS A 438 30.17 -40.53 33.28
CA HIS A 438 30.57 -39.14 33.11
C HIS A 438 31.12 -38.56 34.41
N ASP A 439 32.35 -38.03 34.36
CA ASP A 439 33.02 -37.18 35.36
C ASP A 439 32.98 -37.60 36.85
N ASN A 440 32.74 -38.89 37.16
CA ASN A 440 32.72 -39.45 38.53
C ASN A 440 31.81 -38.68 39.52
N THR A 441 30.67 -38.17 39.06
CA THR A 441 29.67 -37.55 39.95
C THR A 441 29.19 -38.55 41.01
N LEU A 442 29.13 -38.11 42.28
CA LEU A 442 28.99 -38.98 43.45
C LEU A 442 27.54 -39.40 43.77
N GLY A 443 26.54 -38.96 42.99
CA GLY A 443 25.13 -39.19 43.27
C GLY A 443 24.29 -39.52 42.02
N PRO A 444 23.09 -40.08 42.22
CA PRO A 444 22.14 -40.40 41.14
C PRO A 444 21.56 -39.14 40.47
N THR A 445 21.69 -37.98 41.13
CA THR A 445 21.26 -36.67 40.63
C THR A 445 22.46 -35.74 40.52
N PHE A 446 22.53 -34.96 39.44
CA PHE A 446 23.51 -33.88 39.30
C PHE A 446 22.98 -32.76 38.39
N ASP A 447 23.48 -31.55 38.62
CA ASP A 447 23.27 -30.42 37.72
C ASP A 447 24.42 -30.31 36.73
N PHE A 448 24.12 -29.96 35.50
CA PHE A 448 25.09 -29.84 34.42
C PHE A 448 24.91 -28.52 33.66
N HIS A 449 26.03 -27.85 33.39
CA HIS A 449 26.07 -26.65 32.55
C HIS A 449 26.42 -27.01 31.11
N LEU A 450 25.55 -26.72 30.15
CA LEU A 450 25.78 -27.08 28.75
C LEU A 450 26.69 -26.07 28.04
N GLU A 451 28.00 -26.34 27.95
CA GLU A 451 28.94 -25.37 27.37
C GLU A 451 28.95 -25.29 25.82
N SER A 452 28.43 -26.32 25.12
CA SER A 452 28.50 -26.38 23.66
C SER A 452 27.31 -27.09 23.02
N HIS A 453 27.14 -26.91 21.71
CA HIS A 453 26.12 -27.60 20.89
C HIS A 453 26.40 -29.08 20.63
N THR A 454 27.48 -29.63 21.21
CA THR A 454 27.89 -31.01 20.95
C THR A 454 26.94 -31.95 21.69
N PRO A 455 26.39 -32.99 21.06
CA PRO A 455 25.59 -33.99 21.76
C PRO A 455 26.38 -34.64 22.91
N ILE A 456 25.71 -34.84 24.05
CA ILE A 456 26.31 -35.43 25.26
C ILE A 456 25.52 -36.68 25.66
N VAL A 457 26.25 -37.72 26.09
CA VAL A 457 25.67 -38.95 26.62
C VAL A 457 26.13 -39.15 28.07
N PHE A 458 25.16 -39.33 28.96
CA PHE A 458 25.38 -39.72 30.35
C PHE A 458 24.94 -41.16 30.55
N THR A 459 25.82 -42.07 30.98
CA THR A 459 25.44 -43.48 31.22
C THR A 459 25.44 -43.80 32.72
N ALA A 460 24.29 -44.17 33.28
CA ALA A 460 24.16 -44.64 34.66
C ALA A 460 24.42 -46.15 34.77
N ASN A 461 25.36 -46.55 35.61
CA ASN A 461 25.66 -47.97 35.87
C ASN A 461 25.04 -48.41 37.19
N TYR A 462 24.32 -49.52 37.18
CA TYR A 462 23.66 -50.11 38.35
C TYR A 462 24.39 -51.39 38.79
N ASN A 463 24.37 -51.65 40.11
CA ASN A 463 24.97 -52.82 40.74
C ASN A 463 24.08 -54.07 40.71
#